data_AF-A0A1R4KCK9-F1
#
_entry.id   AF-A0A1R4KCK9-F1
#
_cell.length_a   1.000
_cell.length_b   1.000
_cell.length_c   1.000
_cell.angle_alpha   90.00
_cell.angle_beta   90.00
_cell.angle_gamma   90.00
#
_symmetry.space_group_name_H-M   'P 1'
#
loop_
_entity.id
_entity.type
_entity.pdbx_description
1 polymer ?
#
loop_
_entity_poly.entity_id
_entity_poly.type
_entity_poly.pdbx_seq_one_letter_code
_entity_poly.pdbx_strand_id
1 'polypeptide(L)'
;MKMELLSPSALKISTLTLAIAAASLSTTTVMAVECQFTDENGNTTNLGAISNGDTALACGMMAEAGGTNSTVAVGDLALALENSATAVGGQSFASGLGSSAIG
;
A
#
# COMPACT_ATOMS: atom_id res chain seq x y z
N MET A 1 71.05 -9.30 34.79
CA MET A 1 69.68 -8.91 34.41
C MET A 1 69.18 -9.93 33.41
N LYS A 2 68.10 -10.64 33.76
CA LYS A 2 67.54 -11.78 33.05
C LYS A 2 66.05 -11.52 32.87
N MET A 3 65.57 -11.67 31.64
CA MET A 3 64.17 -11.82 31.18
C MET A 3 64.28 -11.91 29.65
N GLU A 4 64.49 -13.09 29.07
CA GLU A 4 63.50 -14.15 28.77
C GLU A 4 62.47 -13.74 27.70
N LEU A 5 62.45 -14.57 26.68
CA LEU A 5 61.85 -14.46 25.34
C LEU A 5 60.38 -14.89 25.41
N LEU A 6 59.41 -14.05 25.01
CA LEU A 6 58.03 -14.50 24.78
C LEU A 6 57.42 -13.88 23.49
N SER A 7 57.12 -14.81 22.59
CA SER A 7 56.55 -14.84 21.23
C SER A 7 55.42 -13.85 20.82
N PRO A 8 55.25 -13.58 19.50
CA PRO A 8 54.07 -12.91 18.95
C PRO A 8 52.86 -13.85 19.01
N SER A 9 52.08 -13.75 20.10
CA SER A 9 50.85 -14.51 20.24
C SER A 9 49.78 -13.91 19.33
N ALA A 10 49.47 -14.67 18.27
CA ALA A 10 48.32 -14.56 17.39
C ALA A 10 47.16 -13.75 18.00
N LEU A 11 46.98 -12.54 17.47
CA LEU A 11 45.76 -11.77 17.66
C LEU A 11 44.61 -12.57 17.01
N LYS A 12 43.94 -13.37 17.84
CA LYS A 12 42.74 -14.14 17.47
C LYS A 12 41.70 -13.13 16.98
N ILE A 13 41.56 -13.01 15.67
CA ILE A 13 40.42 -12.34 15.04
C ILE A 13 39.22 -13.23 15.35
N SER A 14 38.60 -13.00 16.51
CA SER A 14 37.37 -13.65 16.92
C SER A 14 36.30 -13.18 15.97
N THR A 15 36.02 -13.99 14.94
CA THR A 15 34.95 -13.78 13.97
C THR A 15 33.63 -13.64 14.73
N LEU A 16 33.19 -12.39 14.90
CA LEU A 16 31.87 -12.06 15.40
C LEU A 16 30.87 -12.49 14.32
N THR A 17 30.36 -13.72 14.45
CA THR A 17 29.36 -14.29 13.56
C THR A 17 28.09 -13.46 13.68
N LEU A 18 27.87 -12.57 12.70
CA LEU A 18 26.67 -11.77 12.63
C LEU A 18 25.53 -12.70 12.17
N ALA A 19 24.79 -13.25 13.14
CA ALA A 19 23.53 -13.93 12.88
C ALA A 19 22.50 -12.89 12.43
N ILE A 20 22.46 -12.62 11.13
CA ILE A 20 21.41 -11.82 10.52
C ILE A 20 20.17 -12.70 10.52
N ALA A 21 19.35 -12.59 11.57
CA ALA A 21 17.98 -13.03 11.52
C ALA A 21 17.32 -12.21 10.40
N ALA A 22 17.04 -12.86 9.27
CA ALA A 22 16.23 -12.30 8.21
C ALA A 22 14.81 -12.13 8.75
N ALA A 23 14.58 -11.06 9.50
CA ALA A 23 13.25 -10.51 9.66
C ALA A 23 12.85 -10.07 8.24
N SER A 24 11.96 -10.83 7.60
CA SER A 24 11.28 -10.39 6.39
C SER A 24 10.56 -9.09 6.73
N LEU A 25 11.21 -7.97 6.44
CA LEU A 25 10.68 -6.64 6.63
C LEU A 25 9.66 -6.41 5.51
N SER A 26 8.45 -6.95 5.66
CA SER A 26 7.31 -6.60 4.82
C SER A 26 6.90 -5.18 5.20
N THR A 27 7.64 -4.18 4.69
CA THR A 27 7.26 -2.78 4.79
C THR A 27 6.14 -2.51 3.80
N THR A 28 4.93 -2.96 4.09
CA THR A 28 3.74 -2.40 3.44
C THR A 28 3.42 -1.08 4.16
N THR A 29 4.25 -0.06 3.92
CA THR A 29 3.93 1.32 4.29
C THR A 29 2.89 1.85 3.30
N VAL A 30 1.68 1.30 3.33
CA VAL A 30 0.57 1.93 2.64
C VAL A 30 0.00 2.97 3.60
N MET A 31 0.49 4.19 3.42
CA MET A 31 -0.12 5.35 4.06
C MET A 31 -1.58 5.42 3.62
N ALA A 32 -2.51 5.37 4.58
CA ALA A 32 -3.88 5.88 4.48
C ALA A 32 -4.71 5.50 3.23
N VAL A 33 -4.50 4.34 2.61
CA VAL A 33 -5.40 3.87 1.54
C VAL A 33 -6.57 3.14 2.18
N GLU A 34 -7.74 3.74 2.10
CA GLU A 34 -9.03 3.06 2.25
C GLU A 34 -9.18 2.10 1.04
N CYS A 35 -9.46 0.81 1.30
CA CYS A 35 -9.54 -0.27 0.31
C CYS A 35 -8.22 -0.79 -0.31
N GLN A 36 -7.39 -1.43 0.52
CA GLN A 36 -6.25 -2.22 0.07
C GLN A 36 -6.68 -3.65 -0.31
N PHE A 37 -6.22 -4.12 -1.47
CA PHE A 37 -6.37 -5.49 -1.95
C PHE A 37 -5.00 -6.17 -1.97
N THR A 38 -4.97 -7.45 -1.59
CA THR A 38 -3.75 -8.27 -1.68
C THR A 38 -3.71 -8.95 -3.04
N ASP A 39 -2.62 -8.77 -3.79
CA ASP A 39 -2.41 -9.49 -5.04
C ASP A 39 -2.03 -10.97 -4.80
N GLU A 40 -1.91 -11.74 -5.88
CA GLU A 40 -1.53 -13.16 -5.84
C GLU A 40 -0.12 -13.42 -5.25
N ASN A 41 0.71 -12.38 -5.14
CA ASN A 41 2.05 -12.42 -4.58
C ASN A 41 2.10 -11.93 -3.13
N GLY A 42 0.96 -11.58 -2.53
CA GLY A 42 0.87 -11.09 -1.16
C GLY A 42 1.14 -9.59 -1.00
N ASN A 43 1.22 -8.82 -2.09
CA ASN A 43 1.45 -7.37 -2.06
C ASN A 43 0.14 -6.60 -1.90
N THR A 44 0.11 -5.60 -1.03
CA THR A 44 -1.03 -4.69 -0.83
C THR A 44 -1.04 -3.60 -1.91
N THR A 45 -2.11 -3.53 -2.70
CA THR A 45 -2.29 -2.56 -3.77
C THR A 45 -3.68 -1.93 -3.71
N ASN A 46 -3.89 -0.82 -4.41
CA ASN A 46 -5.21 -0.23 -4.64
C ASN A 46 -5.85 -0.71 -5.95
N LEU A 47 -5.23 -1.67 -6.66
CA LEU A 47 -5.66 -2.14 -7.99
C LEU A 47 -5.97 -1.00 -8.99
N GLY A 48 -5.30 0.14 -8.87
CA GLY A 48 -5.50 1.29 -9.75
C GLY A 48 -6.71 2.18 -9.42
N ALA A 49 -7.29 2.08 -8.21
CA ALA A 49 -8.33 2.99 -7.77
C ALA A 49 -7.84 4.46 -7.68
N ILE A 50 -8.71 5.40 -8.08
CA ILE A 50 -8.44 6.84 -8.14
C ILE A 50 -9.47 7.60 -7.30
N SER A 51 -9.00 8.28 -6.25
CA SER A 51 -9.79 9.27 -5.49
C SER A 51 -9.27 10.67 -5.79
N ASN A 52 -10.06 11.49 -6.50
CA ASN A 52 -9.64 12.85 -6.88
C ASN A 52 -9.93 13.92 -5.83
N GLY A 53 -10.92 13.71 -4.96
CA GLY A 53 -11.29 14.65 -3.90
C GLY A 53 -10.71 14.28 -2.53
N ASP A 54 -10.49 15.29 -1.67
CA ASP A 54 -10.01 15.10 -0.29
C ASP A 54 -10.94 14.22 0.56
N THR A 55 -12.22 14.11 0.16
CA THR A 55 -13.24 13.28 0.81
C THR A 55 -13.81 12.22 -0.14
N ALA A 56 -13.08 11.91 -1.22
CA ALA A 56 -13.48 10.92 -2.21
C ALA A 56 -13.02 9.52 -1.84
N LEU A 57 -13.91 8.54 -1.96
CA LEU A 57 -13.63 7.13 -1.70
C LEU A 57 -13.71 6.33 -3.00
N ALA A 58 -12.60 5.75 -3.44
CA ALA A 58 -12.55 4.81 -4.56
C ALA A 58 -12.06 3.44 -4.08
N CYS A 59 -12.87 2.41 -4.25
CA CYS A 59 -12.69 1.09 -3.68
C CYS A 59 -12.99 -0.01 -4.70
N GLY A 60 -11.97 -0.54 -5.35
CA GLY A 60 -12.11 -1.59 -6.35
C GLY A 60 -11.02 -1.49 -7.41
N MET A 61 -10.87 -2.53 -8.23
CA MET A 61 -9.99 -2.47 -9.38
C MET A 61 -10.46 -1.37 -10.32
N MET A 62 -9.56 -0.43 -10.65
CA MET A 62 -9.85 0.70 -11.54
C MET A 62 -11.10 1.52 -11.17
N ALA A 63 -11.49 1.56 -9.88
CA ALA A 63 -12.59 2.40 -9.42
C ALA A 63 -12.19 3.88 -9.48
N GLU A 64 -13.09 4.76 -9.91
CA GLU A 64 -12.84 6.20 -10.03
C GLU A 64 -13.89 7.02 -9.28
N ALA A 65 -13.44 7.68 -8.21
CA ALA A 65 -14.18 8.74 -7.53
C ALA A 65 -13.65 10.09 -8.05
N GLY A 66 -14.25 10.55 -9.15
CA GLY A 66 -13.78 11.64 -10.00
C GLY A 66 -14.14 13.05 -9.53
N GLY A 67 -15.13 13.20 -8.65
CA GLY A 67 -15.56 14.51 -8.17
C GLY A 67 -14.57 15.15 -7.19
N THR A 68 -14.56 16.48 -7.18
CA THR A 68 -13.67 17.30 -6.34
C THR A 68 -14.06 17.38 -4.87
N ASN A 69 -15.32 17.06 -4.52
CA ASN A 69 -15.80 16.94 -3.14
C ASN A 69 -16.10 15.47 -2.82
N SER A 70 -16.96 15.20 -1.84
CA SER A 70 -17.32 13.85 -1.41
C SER A 70 -17.96 13.06 -2.56
N THR A 71 -17.24 12.06 -3.07
CA THR A 71 -17.68 11.13 -4.11
C THR A 71 -17.33 9.72 -3.69
N VAL A 72 -18.16 8.75 -4.09
CA VAL A 72 -17.98 7.37 -3.65
C VAL A 72 -18.08 6.45 -4.87
N ALA A 73 -17.03 5.68 -5.13
CA ALA A 73 -16.97 4.64 -6.15
C ALA A 73 -16.54 3.33 -5.50
N VAL A 74 -17.44 2.34 -5.45
CA VAL A 74 -17.17 1.03 -4.83
C VAL A 74 -17.53 -0.08 -5.82
N GLY A 75 -16.56 -0.87 -6.24
CA GLY A 75 -16.71 -1.95 -7.21
C GLY A 75 -15.61 -1.94 -8.26
N ASP A 76 -15.43 -3.07 -8.94
CA ASP A 76 -14.56 -3.17 -10.13
C ASP A 76 -15.10 -2.25 -11.23
N LEU A 77 -14.26 -1.35 -11.75
CA LEU A 77 -14.64 -0.35 -12.78
C LEU A 77 -15.84 0.53 -12.38
N ALA A 78 -16.07 0.77 -11.08
CA ALA A 78 -17.10 1.70 -10.63
C ALA A 78 -16.69 3.16 -10.89
N LEU A 79 -17.57 3.96 -11.48
CA LEU A 79 -17.28 5.32 -11.94
C LEU A 79 -18.26 6.34 -11.34
N ALA A 80 -17.79 7.16 -10.41
CA ALA A 80 -18.50 8.30 -9.84
C ALA A 80 -17.83 9.61 -10.29
N LEU A 81 -18.22 10.12 -11.45
CA LEU A 81 -17.45 11.14 -12.19
C LEU A 81 -17.67 12.57 -11.67
N GLU A 82 -18.89 12.87 -11.24
CA GLU A 82 -19.31 14.22 -10.88
C GLU A 82 -19.38 14.42 -9.36
N ASN A 83 -19.50 15.67 -8.94
CA ASN A 83 -19.47 15.97 -7.53
C ASN A 83 -20.68 15.39 -6.77
N SER A 84 -20.48 14.85 -5.56
CA SER A 84 -21.53 14.15 -4.79
C SER A 84 -22.11 12.91 -5.50
N ALA A 85 -21.45 12.39 -6.54
CA ALA A 85 -21.86 11.15 -7.18
C ALA A 85 -21.50 9.93 -6.33
N THR A 86 -22.37 8.91 -6.36
CA THR A 86 -22.18 7.62 -5.69
C THR A 86 -22.38 6.49 -6.69
N ALA A 87 -21.33 5.73 -7.00
CA ALA A 87 -21.36 4.53 -7.84
C ALA A 87 -21.03 3.31 -6.98
N VAL A 88 -21.95 2.35 -6.87
CA VAL A 88 -21.76 1.14 -6.05
C VAL A 88 -22.17 -0.11 -6.82
N GLY A 89 -21.19 -0.96 -7.11
CA GLY A 89 -21.32 -2.19 -7.87
C GLY A 89 -20.34 -2.24 -9.05
N GLY A 90 -20.20 -3.41 -9.66
CA GLY A 90 -19.25 -3.61 -10.75
C GLY A 90 -19.71 -2.88 -12.01
N GLN A 91 -18.84 -2.04 -12.60
CA GLN A 91 -19.13 -1.23 -13.78
C GLN A 91 -20.29 -0.22 -13.59
N SER A 92 -20.65 0.09 -12.33
CA SER A 92 -21.66 1.09 -12.03
C SER A 92 -21.21 2.49 -12.47
N PHE A 93 -22.12 3.28 -13.05
CA PHE A 93 -21.78 4.55 -13.72
C PHE A 93 -22.67 5.71 -13.24
N ALA A 94 -22.13 6.55 -12.35
CA ALA A 94 -22.77 7.74 -11.79
C ALA A 94 -22.11 9.01 -12.35
N SER A 95 -22.63 9.51 -13.49
CA SER A 95 -22.08 10.66 -14.22
C SER A 95 -22.79 12.00 -13.95
N GLY A 96 -23.84 12.02 -13.12
CA GLY A 96 -24.54 13.26 -12.78
C GLY A 96 -24.09 13.83 -11.44
N LEU A 97 -24.15 15.15 -11.29
CA LEU A 97 -23.95 15.81 -10.01
C LEU A 97 -25.01 15.33 -9.00
N GLY A 98 -24.56 14.82 -7.85
CA GLY A 98 -25.44 14.21 -6.86
C GLY A 98 -26.12 12.91 -7.31
N SER A 99 -25.70 12.32 -8.44
CA SER A 99 -26.31 11.10 -8.95
C SER A 99 -25.91 9.87 -8.13
N SER A 100 -26.76 8.86 -8.12
CA SER A 100 -26.47 7.58 -7.51
C SER A 100 -26.75 6.46 -8.50
N ALA A 101 -25.75 5.61 -8.76
CA ALA A 101 -25.87 4.40 -9.56
C ALA A 101 -25.50 3.22 -8.66
N ILE A 102 -26.45 2.33 -8.40
CA ILE A 102 -26.24 1.16 -7.55
C ILE A 102 -26.74 -0.08 -8.30
N GLY A 103 -25.85 -1.05 -8.52
CA GLY A 103 -26.09 -2.26 -9.31
C GLY A 103 -24.82 -3.02 -9.61
#